data_AF-A0A0B8Q233-F1
#
_entry.id   AF-A0A0B8Q233-F1
#
_cell.length_a   1.000
_cell.length_b   1.000
_cell.length_c   1.000
_cell.angle_alpha   90.00
_cell.angle_beta   90.00
_cell.angle_gamma   90.00
#
_symmetry.space_group_name_H-M   'P 1'
#
loop_
_entity.id
_entity.type
_entity.pdbx_description
1 polymer ?
#
loop_
_entity_poly.entity_id
_entity_poly.type
_entity_poly.pdbx_seq_one_letter_code
_entity_poly.pdbx_strand_id
1 'polypeptide(L)' 'MNRALGEFHEAGLDPVPAPTNYLAHSNIEQAWVKYTPQAQYLEQTERYWHETLGTWWQKIRNLVSSK' A
#
# COMPACT_ATOMS: atom_id res chain seq x y z
N MET A 1 -3.15 -1.74 -1.29
CA MET A 1 -4.12 -2.65 -1.96
C MET A 1 -3.56 -3.33 -3.21
N ASN A 2 -2.73 -2.68 -4.02
CA ASN A 2 -2.12 -3.28 -5.23
C ASN A 2 -1.50 -4.66 -4.97
N ARG A 3 -0.82 -4.79 -3.83
CA ARG A 3 -0.20 -6.02 -3.36
C ARG A 3 -1.20 -7.19 -3.23
N ALA A 4 -2.37 -6.94 -2.65
CA ALA A 4 -3.40 -7.97 -2.47
C ALA A 4 -4.09 -8.31 -3.79
N LEU A 5 -4.38 -7.31 -4.64
CA LEU A 5 -4.93 -7.54 -5.98
C LEU A 5 -4.00 -8.45 -6.81
N GLY A 6 -2.68 -8.24 -6.72
CA GLY A 6 -1.70 -9.12 -7.34
C GLY A 6 -1.85 -10.59 -6.92
N GLU A 7 -2.00 -10.87 -5.63
CA GLU A 7 -2.20 -12.24 -5.12
C GLU A 7 -3.51 -12.86 -5.60
N PHE A 8 -4.59 -12.08 -5.65
CA PHE A 8 -5.87 -12.57 -6.15
C PHE A 8 -5.79 -12.91 -7.64
N HIS A 9 -5.15 -12.05 -8.44
CA HIS A 9 -4.93 -12.32 -9.86
C HIS A 9 -4.02 -13.54 -10.07
N GLU A 10 -2.97 -13.71 -9.26
CA GLU A 10 -2.12 -14.91 -9.28
C GLU A 10 -2.90 -16.20 -8.96
N ALA A 11 -3.93 -16.10 -8.11
CA ALA A 11 -4.85 -17.19 -7.82
C ALA A 11 -5.96 -17.40 -8.88
N GLY A 12 -5.98 -16.60 -9.95
CA GLY A 12 -7.00 -16.66 -11.00
C GLY A 12 -8.34 -15.99 -10.66
N LEU A 13 -8.37 -15.15 -9.62
CA LEU A 13 -9.54 -14.38 -9.21
C LEU A 13 -9.47 -12.95 -9.78
N ASP A 14 -10.61 -12.32 -10.08
CA ASP A 14 -10.70 -10.93 -10.54
C ASP A 14 -11.52 -10.07 -9.55
N PRO A 15 -10.90 -9.61 -8.44
CA PRO A 15 -11.60 -8.83 -7.42
C PRO A 15 -11.62 -7.32 -7.72
N VAL A 16 -12.75 -6.69 -7.44
CA VAL A 16 -12.87 -5.22 -7.45
C VAL A 16 -12.44 -4.68 -6.08
N PRO A 17 -11.42 -3.79 -6.00
CA PRO A 17 -11.02 -3.20 -4.73
C PRO A 17 -12.14 -2.32 -4.16
N ALA A 18 -12.37 -2.42 -2.85
CA ALA A 18 -13.30 -1.53 -2.18
C ALA A 18 -12.85 -0.07 -2.30
N PRO A 19 -13.77 0.90 -2.48
CA PRO A 19 -13.46 2.32 -2.47
C PRO A 19 -13.13 2.74 -1.04
N THR A 20 -11.93 2.41 -0.60
CA THR A 20 -11.38 2.93 0.64
C THR A 20 -11.04 4.39 0.34
N ASN A 21 -11.70 5.32 1.05
CA ASN A 21 -11.32 6.72 1.00
C ASN A 21 -9.89 6.80 1.55
N TYR A 22 -8.89 6.72 0.66
CA TYR A 22 -7.49 6.63 1.03
C TYR A 22 -7.16 7.85 1.89
N LEU A 23 -7.10 7.66 3.21
CA LEU A 23 -6.77 8.73 4.16
C LEU A 23 -5.35 9.27 3.92
N ALA A 24 -4.56 8.62 3.06
CA ALA A 24 -3.29 9.10 2.53
C ALA A 24 -3.54 9.91 1.24
N HIS A 25 -3.81 11.20 1.37
CA HIS A 25 -3.78 12.13 0.23
C HIS A 25 -2.31 12.43 -0.11
N SER A 26 -1.88 12.10 -1.32
CA SER A 26 -0.52 12.38 -1.80
C SER A 26 -0.29 13.85 -2.13
N ASN A 27 -1.36 14.59 -2.43
CA ASN A 27 -1.34 16.01 -2.74
C ASN A 27 -2.06 16.82 -1.66
N ILE A 28 -1.29 17.35 -0.73
CA ILE A 28 -1.74 18.37 0.22
C ILE A 28 -1.27 19.71 -0.34
N GLU A 29 -2.18 20.51 -0.88
CA GLU A 29 -1.85 21.80 -1.50
C GLU A 29 -1.43 22.87 -0.47
N GLN A 30 -1.87 22.72 0.78
CA GLN A 30 -1.57 23.65 1.86
C GLN A 30 -0.28 23.27 2.60
N ALA A 31 0.76 24.08 2.45
CA ALA A 31 2.08 23.82 3.03
C ALA A 31 2.04 23.68 4.57
N TRP A 32 1.26 24.50 5.28
CA TRP A 32 1.14 24.39 6.74
C TRP A 32 0.53 23.05 7.17
N VAL A 33 -0.45 22.51 6.45
CA VAL A 33 -1.02 21.19 6.75
C VAL A 33 0.00 20.08 6.50
N LYS A 34 0.78 20.20 5.42
CA LYS A 34 1.80 19.22 5.02
C LYS A 34 2.96 19.09 6.01
N TYR A 35 3.42 20.21 6.60
CA TYR A 35 4.59 20.22 7.48
C TYR A 35 4.24 20.19 8.98
N THR A 36 2.98 20.44 9.37
CA THR A 36 2.57 20.26 10.77
C THR A 36 2.59 18.78 11.16
N PRO A 37 3.19 18.40 12.30
CA PRO A 37 3.12 17.02 12.78
C PRO A 37 1.68 16.67 13.14
N GLN A 38 1.14 15.62 12.51
CA GLN A 38 -0.19 15.08 12.79
C GLN A 38 -0.06 13.58 13.05
N ALA A 39 -0.81 13.05 14.01
CA ALA A 39 -0.81 11.61 14.32
C ALA A 39 -1.15 10.74 13.09
N GLN A 40 -2.01 11.26 12.20
CA GLN A 40 -2.39 10.59 10.95
C GLN A 40 -1.20 10.32 10.01
N TYR A 41 -0.17 11.18 10.01
CA TYR A 41 1.01 10.97 9.17
C TYR A 41 1.89 9.82 9.65
N LEU A 42 1.84 9.50 10.96
CA LEU A 42 2.53 8.34 11.50
C LEU A 42 1.88 7.05 10.97
N GLU A 43 0.55 6.96 11.03
CA GLU A 43 -0.19 5.82 10.46
C GLU A 43 0.02 5.67 8.96
N GLN A 44 0.07 6.78 8.21
CA GLN A 44 0.36 6.76 6.78
C GLN A 44 1.77 6.24 6.49
N THR A 45 2.76 6.67 7.29
CA THR A 45 4.14 6.22 7.17
C THR A 45 4.27 4.74 7.51
N GLU A 46 3.59 4.27 8.55
CA GLU A 46 3.53 2.85 8.92
C GLU A 46 2.92 2.01 7.78
N ARG A 47 1.77 2.42 7.25
CA ARG A 47 1.14 1.75 6.10
C ARG A 47 2.03 1.75 4.87
N TYR A 48 2.72 2.86 4.59
CA TYR A 48 3.66 2.96 3.49
C TYR A 48 4.76 1.89 3.62
N TRP A 49 5.43 1.84 4.77
CA TRP A 49 6.49 0.86 5.03
C TRP A 49 5.97 -0.58 5.01
N HIS A 50 4.81 -0.84 5.60
CA HIS A 50 4.18 -2.15 5.59
C HIS A 50 3.91 -2.64 4.16
N GLU A 51 3.37 -1.78 3.29
CA GLU A 51 3.11 -2.15 1.89
C GLU A 51 4.41 -2.27 1.06
N THR A 52 5.41 -1.41 1.29
CA THR A 52 6.72 -1.51 0.62
C THR A 52 7.42 -2.83 0.95
N LEU A 53 7.55 -3.14 2.24
CA LEU A 53 8.18 -4.38 2.70
C LEU A 53 7.39 -5.61 2.26
N GLY A 54 6.07 -5.57 2.37
CA GLY A 54 5.19 -6.65 1.90
C GLY A 54 5.35 -6.91 0.40
N THR A 55 5.50 -5.86 -0.42
CA THR A 55 5.73 -6.00 -1.86
C THR A 55 7.09 -6.61 -2.17
N TRP A 56 8.15 -6.22 -1.44
CA TRP A 56 9.47 -6.83 -1.59
C TRP A 56 9.45 -8.31 -1.20
N TRP A 57 8.81 -8.64 -0.08
CA TRP A 57 8.66 -10.03 0.35
C TRP A 57 7.92 -10.88 -0.70
N GLN A 58 6.82 -10.40 -1.26
CA GLN A 58 6.10 -11.11 -2.31
C GLN A 58 6.98 -11.42 -3.52
N LYS A 59 7.76 -10.44 -3.98
CA LYS A 59 8.69 -10.66 -5.09
C LYS A 59 9.69 -11.77 -4.77
N ILE A 60 10.27 -11.75 -3.57
CA ILE A 60 11.21 -12.79 -3.14
C ILE A 60 10.52 -14.15 -3.04
N ARG A 61 9.33 -14.22 -2.43
CA ARG A 61 8.53 -15.45 -2.32
C ARG A 61 8.20 -16.05 -3.69
N ASN A 62 7.77 -15.23 -4.63
CA ASN A 62 7.37 -15.68 -5.96
C ASN A 62 8.60 -16.16 -6.76
N LEU A 63 9.75 -15.51 -6.61
CA LEU A 63 11.02 -15.99 -7.19
C LEU A 63 11.41 -17.38 -6.66
N VAL A 64 11.19 -17.65 -5.37
CA VAL A 64 11.49 -18.95 -4.77
C VAL A 64 10.46 -20.02 -5.18
N SER A 65 9.18 -19.65 -5.23
CA SER A 65 8.08 -20.59 -5.53
C SER A 65 7.92 -20.90 -7.01
N SER A 66 8.48 -20.08 -7.91
CA SER A 66 8.43 -20.27 -9.36
C SER A 66 9.49 -21.28 -9.87
N LYS A 67 10.19 -21.96 -8.97
CA LYS A 67 11.26 -22.92 -9.27
C LYS A 67 10.85 -24.31 -8.80
#